data_AF-A0A819NVS3-F1
#
_entry.id   AF-A0A819NVS3-F1
#
_cell.length_a   1.000
_cell.length_b   1.000
_cell.length_c   1.000
_cell.angle_alpha   90.00
_cell.angle_beta   90.00
_cell.angle_gamma   90.00
#
_symmetry.space_group_name_H-M   'P 1'
#
loop_
_entity.id
_entity.type
_entity.pdbx_description
1 polymer ?
#
loop_
_entity_poly.entity_id
_entity_poly.type
_entity_poly.pdbx_seq_one_letter_code
_entity_poly.pdbx_strand_id
1 'polypeptide(L)'
;MAQKRQEINECLQKSKDINKGCDFIKCFHERYKCNDESVTAWAHALCQSFPKEIILQFTPPGQQMMINIQNCTQNFLARTYRQRKKLNCAGFETEYFSNVAKCYAYEQTFCQVFKDNRQIFMQQATAVMLARPR
;
A
#
# COMPACT_ATOMS: atom_id res chain seq x y z
N MET A 1 23.04 6.43 17.45
CA MET A 1 21.60 6.51 17.78
C MET A 1 20.86 7.65 17.08
N ALA A 2 21.50 8.81 16.84
CA ALA A 2 20.88 9.93 16.12
C ALA A 2 20.52 9.60 14.65
N GLN A 3 21.42 8.97 13.90
CA GLN A 3 21.24 8.61 12.49
C GLN A 3 20.02 7.70 12.25
N LYS A 4 19.85 6.65 13.06
CA LYS A 4 18.68 5.75 12.97
C LYS A 4 17.35 6.42 13.30
N ARG A 5 17.35 7.45 14.17
CA ARG A 5 16.15 8.26 14.45
C ARG A 5 15.82 9.18 13.28
N GLN A 6 16.85 9.73 12.64
CA GLN A 6 16.71 10.58 11.47
C GLN A 6 16.12 9.80 10.28
N GLU A 7 16.64 8.60 9.98
CA GLU A 7 16.10 7.70 8.94
C GLU A 7 14.63 7.33 9.19
N ILE A 8 14.27 7.04 10.45
CA ILE A 8 12.87 6.76 10.83
C ILE A 8 11.97 7.96 10.56
N ASN A 9 12.43 9.16 10.93
CA ASN A 9 11.67 10.39 10.71
C ASN A 9 11.51 10.70 9.22
N GLU A 10 12.56 10.55 8.42
CA GLU A 10 12.53 10.76 6.98
C GLU A 10 11.51 9.82 6.30
N CYS A 11 11.53 8.52 6.64
CA CYS A 11 10.54 7.58 6.13
C CYS A 11 9.11 7.94 6.58
N LEU A 12 8.92 8.39 7.83
CA LEU A 12 7.59 8.83 8.30
C LEU A 12 7.11 10.13 7.68
N GLN A 13 7.99 10.99 7.16
CA GLN A 13 7.56 12.15 6.38
C GLN A 13 7.01 11.72 5.02
N LYS A 14 7.63 10.69 4.40
CA LYS A 14 7.11 10.12 3.13
C LYS A 14 5.68 9.59 3.28
N SER A 15 5.33 9.05 4.44
CA SER A 15 3.97 8.56 4.71
C SER A 15 2.89 9.65 4.79
N LYS A 16 3.26 10.93 4.77
CA LYS A 16 2.32 12.06 4.82
C LYS A 16 2.01 12.64 3.44
N ASP A 17 2.81 12.29 2.44
CA ASP A 17 2.63 12.70 1.05
C ASP A 17 2.15 11.49 0.26
N ILE A 18 0.91 11.55 -0.24
CA ILE A 18 0.31 10.44 -0.98
C ILE A 18 1.16 10.04 -2.20
N ASN A 19 1.85 11.00 -2.83
CA ASN A 19 2.72 10.75 -3.98
C ASN A 19 4.02 10.02 -3.59
N LYS A 20 4.39 10.05 -2.30
CA LYS A 20 5.53 9.32 -1.72
C LYS A 20 5.10 8.08 -0.96
N GLY A 21 3.83 7.68 -1.12
CA GLY A 21 3.25 6.49 -0.51
C GLY A 21 4.07 5.23 -0.77
N CYS A 22 4.44 5.00 -2.03
CA CYS A 22 5.23 3.82 -2.40
C CYS A 22 6.64 3.88 -1.82
N ASP A 23 7.28 5.06 -1.78
CA ASP A 23 8.59 5.23 -1.12
C ASP A 23 8.52 4.93 0.38
N PHE A 24 7.40 5.26 1.04
CA PHE A 24 7.19 4.89 2.43
C PHE A 24 7.01 3.38 2.60
N ILE A 25 6.27 2.71 1.71
CA ILE A 25 6.13 1.24 1.76
C ILE A 25 7.49 0.56 1.52
N LYS A 26 8.32 1.11 0.62
CA LYS A 26 9.72 0.68 0.45
C LYS A 26 10.52 0.80 1.74
N CYS A 27 10.50 1.98 2.39
CA CYS A 27 11.10 2.17 3.71
C CYS A 27 10.60 1.14 4.75
N PHE A 28 9.29 0.85 4.76
CA PHE A 28 8.68 -0.12 5.66
C PHE A 28 9.26 -1.52 5.42
N HIS A 29 9.30 -1.95 4.17
CA HIS A 29 9.88 -3.23 3.76
C HIS A 29 11.37 -3.31 4.12
N GLU A 30 12.18 -2.29 3.79
CA GLU A 30 13.63 -2.25 4.06
C GLU A 30 13.97 -2.31 5.55
N ARG A 31 13.14 -1.70 6.40
CA ARG A 31 13.35 -1.72 7.87
C ARG A 31 13.09 -3.09 8.48
N TYR A 32 12.03 -3.77 8.05
CA TYR A 32 11.60 -5.02 8.67
C TYR A 32 12.10 -6.26 7.93
N LYS A 33 12.54 -6.12 6.67
CA LYS A 33 13.16 -7.15 5.82
C LYS A 33 12.43 -8.50 5.87
N CYS A 34 11.10 -8.46 5.78
CA CYS A 34 10.37 -9.68 5.48
C CYS A 34 10.83 -10.20 4.10
N ASN A 35 10.84 -11.51 3.87
CA ASN A 35 11.28 -12.09 2.59
C ASN A 35 10.56 -11.47 1.38
N ASP A 36 11.11 -11.68 0.18
CA ASP A 36 10.58 -11.08 -1.07
C ASP A 36 9.15 -11.56 -1.42
N GLU A 37 8.72 -12.66 -0.80
CA GLU A 37 7.37 -13.19 -0.91
C GLU A 37 6.38 -12.50 0.02
N SER A 38 6.86 -11.81 1.06
CA SER A 38 6.03 -11.23 2.11
C SER A 38 5.04 -10.18 1.62
N VAL A 39 3.99 -9.99 2.42
CA VAL A 39 2.99 -8.94 2.22
C VAL A 39 3.61 -7.54 2.06
N THR A 40 4.76 -7.27 2.67
CA THR A 40 5.43 -5.96 2.58
C THR A 40 6.05 -5.72 1.21
N ALA A 41 6.62 -6.76 0.61
CA ALA A 41 7.13 -6.70 -0.76
C ALA A 41 5.97 -6.60 -1.76
N TRP A 42 4.90 -7.37 -1.52
CA TRP A 42 3.69 -7.32 -2.34
C TRP A 42 3.02 -5.94 -2.31
N ALA A 43 2.89 -5.34 -1.13
CA ALA A 43 2.31 -4.00 -0.96
C ALA A 43 3.10 -2.93 -1.74
N HIS A 44 4.44 -3.05 -1.80
CA HIS A 44 5.27 -2.13 -2.57
C HIS A 44 5.03 -2.30 -4.08
N ALA A 45 5.08 -3.54 -4.58
CA ALA A 45 4.83 -3.84 -5.99
C ALA A 45 3.44 -3.39 -6.44
N LEU A 46 2.41 -3.64 -5.63
CA LEU A 46 1.05 -3.21 -5.89
C LEU A 46 0.92 -1.68 -5.87
N CYS A 47 1.62 -0.99 -4.96
CA CYS A 47 1.64 0.47 -4.97
C CYS A 47 2.21 1.01 -6.29
N GLN A 48 3.30 0.42 -6.78
CA GLN A 48 3.95 0.82 -8.02
C GLN A 48 3.11 0.53 -9.27
N SER A 49 2.17 -0.41 -9.24
CA SER A 49 1.26 -0.68 -10.37
C SER A 49 0.13 0.32 -10.50
N PHE A 50 -0.09 1.18 -9.50
CA PHE A 50 -1.08 2.26 -9.57
C PHE A 50 -0.41 3.63 -9.42
N PRO A 51 0.48 4.02 -10.36
CA PRO A 51 1.01 5.36 -10.38
C PRO A 51 -0.09 6.38 -10.70
N LYS A 52 0.17 7.66 -10.46
CA LYS A 52 -0.81 8.75 -10.60
C LYS A 52 -1.48 8.74 -11.97
N GLU A 53 -0.73 8.46 -13.03
CA GLU A 53 -1.19 8.43 -14.42
C GLU A 53 -2.23 7.32 -14.65
N ILE A 54 -2.07 6.18 -13.97
CA ILE A 54 -3.05 5.10 -14.02
C ILE A 54 -4.29 5.45 -13.19
N ILE A 55 -4.11 6.05 -12.01
CA ILE A 55 -5.24 6.51 -11.19
C ILE A 55 -6.11 7.50 -11.97
N LEU A 56 -5.51 8.41 -12.74
CA LEU A 56 -6.24 9.38 -13.56
C LEU A 56 -7.11 8.75 -14.67
N GLN A 57 -6.88 7.49 -15.04
CA GLN A 57 -7.72 6.76 -15.99
C GLN A 57 -9.03 6.27 -15.37
N PHE A 58 -9.12 6.24 -14.03
CA PHE A 58 -10.35 5.88 -13.36
C PHE A 58 -11.39 6.99 -13.51
N THR A 59 -12.66 6.60 -13.44
CA THR A 59 -13.78 7.54 -13.19
C THR A 59 -13.51 8.38 -11.94
N PRO A 60 -14.09 9.58 -11.78
CA PRO A 60 -13.88 10.39 -10.58
C PRO A 60 -14.17 9.66 -9.25
N PRO A 61 -15.27 8.87 -9.12
CA PRO A 61 -15.48 8.03 -7.94
C PRO A 61 -14.37 6.98 -7.73
N GLY A 62 -13.84 6.41 -8.81
CA GLY A 62 -12.70 5.48 -8.77
C GLY A 62 -11.41 6.13 -8.30
N GLN A 63 -11.12 7.34 -8.77
CA GLN A 63 -9.95 8.11 -8.30
C GLN A 63 -10.04 8.35 -6.80
N GLN A 64 -11.21 8.80 -6.31
CA GLN A 64 -11.42 9.05 -4.90
C GLN A 64 -11.29 7.77 -4.06
N MET A 65 -11.88 6.67 -4.52
CA MET A 65 -11.78 5.37 -3.85
C MET A 65 -10.31 4.92 -3.73
N MET A 66 -9.53 5.02 -4.81
CA MET A 66 -8.11 4.67 -4.80
C MET A 66 -7.31 5.53 -3.81
N ILE A 67 -7.56 6.84 -3.78
CA ILE A 67 -6.95 7.78 -2.82
C ILE A 67 -7.29 7.38 -1.38
N ASN A 68 -8.56 7.07 -1.10
CA ASN A 68 -9.02 6.71 0.23
C ASN A 68 -8.36 5.41 0.72
N ILE A 69 -8.33 4.37 -0.13
CA ILE A 69 -7.70 3.08 0.19
C ILE A 69 -6.19 3.26 0.44
N GLN A 70 -5.51 4.06 -0.39
CA GLN A 70 -4.10 4.39 -0.21
C GLN A 70 -3.85 5.09 1.14
N ASN A 71 -4.63 6.13 1.45
CA ASN A 71 -4.52 6.85 2.72
C ASN A 71 -4.79 5.94 3.93
N CYS A 72 -5.86 5.14 3.87
CA CYS A 72 -6.21 4.21 4.93
C CYS A 72 -5.09 3.19 5.20
N THR A 73 -4.52 2.60 4.13
CA THR A 73 -3.43 1.64 4.24
C THR A 73 -2.13 2.30 4.73
N GLN A 74 -1.78 3.46 4.19
CA GLN A 74 -0.58 4.21 4.60
C GLN A 74 -0.63 4.61 6.08
N ASN A 75 -1.79 5.06 6.58
CA ASN A 75 -1.97 5.41 7.98
C ASN A 75 -1.74 4.21 8.91
N PHE A 76 -2.26 3.04 8.54
CA PHE A 76 -2.01 1.79 9.27
C PHE A 76 -0.52 1.43 9.32
N LEU A 77 0.16 1.50 8.17
CA LEU A 77 1.59 1.23 8.06
C LEU A 77 2.43 2.25 8.84
N ALA A 78 2.10 3.54 8.77
CA ALA A 78 2.78 4.61 9.50
C ALA A 78 2.67 4.43 11.01
N ARG A 79 1.48 4.06 11.50
CA ARG A 79 1.26 3.74 12.92
C ARG A 79 2.12 2.54 13.34
N THR A 80 2.12 1.47 12.55
CA THR A 80 2.93 0.28 12.81
C THR A 80 4.43 0.61 12.83
N TYR A 81 4.89 1.41 11.87
CA TYR A 81 6.29 1.84 11.75
C TYR A 81 6.77 2.68 12.95
N ARG A 82 5.89 3.52 13.51
CA ARG A 82 6.16 4.30 14.73
C ARG A 82 6.24 3.41 15.97
N GLN A 83 5.31 2.48 16.11
CA GLN A 83 5.12 1.72 17.35
C GLN A 83 6.05 0.51 17.47
N ARG A 84 6.37 -0.16 16.36
CA ARG A 84 7.07 -1.45 16.38
C ARG A 84 8.56 -1.31 16.06
N LYS A 85 9.42 -1.81 16.95
CA LYS A 85 10.87 -1.93 16.70
C LYS A 85 11.22 -3.13 15.80
N LYS A 86 10.50 -4.24 15.96
CA LYS A 86 10.60 -5.47 15.17
C LYS A 86 9.21 -5.88 14.69
N LEU A 87 9.13 -6.61 13.59
CA LEU A 87 7.88 -7.08 13.01
C LEU A 87 7.92 -8.61 12.89
N ASN A 88 6.87 -9.29 13.36
CA ASN A 88 6.64 -10.69 13.02
C ASN A 88 5.94 -10.70 11.66
N CYS A 89 6.65 -11.06 10.60
CA CYS A 89 6.15 -10.98 9.23
C CYS A 89 4.89 -11.83 8.99
N ALA A 90 4.83 -13.05 9.54
CA ALA A 90 3.68 -13.94 9.39
C ALA A 90 2.43 -13.39 10.11
N GLY A 91 2.59 -12.90 11.35
CA GLY A 91 1.48 -12.27 12.08
C GLY A 91 1.03 -10.96 11.43
N PHE A 92 1.98 -10.20 10.90
CA PHE A 92 1.69 -8.93 10.24
C PHE A 92 0.92 -9.09 8.93
N GLU A 93 1.12 -10.17 8.19
CA GLU A 93 0.36 -10.45 6.98
C GLU A 93 -1.15 -10.50 7.25
N THR A 94 -1.56 -11.20 8.31
CA THR A 94 -2.96 -11.24 8.74
C THR A 94 -3.46 -9.86 9.16
N GLU A 95 -2.66 -9.11 9.94
CA GLU A 95 -3.02 -7.74 10.34
C GLU A 95 -3.19 -6.80 9.12
N TYR A 96 -2.29 -6.92 8.13
CA TYR A 96 -2.30 -6.11 6.92
C TYR A 96 -3.54 -6.38 6.07
N PHE A 97 -3.82 -7.66 5.74
CA PHE A 97 -5.00 -7.99 4.94
C PHE A 97 -6.30 -7.65 5.66
N SER A 98 -6.37 -7.83 6.98
CA SER A 98 -7.51 -7.37 7.78
C SER A 98 -7.70 -5.86 7.67
N ASN A 99 -6.62 -5.07 7.72
CA ASN A 99 -6.69 -3.62 7.55
C ASN A 99 -7.13 -3.23 6.14
N VAL A 100 -6.55 -3.83 5.10
CA VAL A 100 -6.93 -3.56 3.70
C VAL A 100 -8.40 -3.88 3.47
N ALA A 101 -8.90 -5.02 3.96
CA ALA A 101 -10.31 -5.38 3.87
C ALA A 101 -11.21 -4.33 4.54
N LYS A 102 -10.81 -3.79 5.71
CA LYS A 102 -11.53 -2.69 6.36
C LYS A 102 -11.53 -1.42 5.51
N CYS A 103 -10.39 -1.06 4.91
CA CYS A 103 -10.29 0.11 4.02
C CYS A 103 -11.29 0.01 2.86
N TYR A 104 -11.39 -1.17 2.22
CA TYR A 104 -12.40 -1.41 1.17
C TYR A 104 -13.83 -1.44 1.70
N ALA A 105 -14.07 -1.96 2.90
CA ALA A 105 -15.41 -2.02 3.49
C ALA A 105 -15.99 -0.63 3.82
N TYR A 106 -15.14 0.39 4.03
CA TYR A 106 -15.60 1.78 4.18
C TYR A 106 -16.09 2.40 2.87
N GLU A 107 -15.70 1.85 1.72
CA GLU A 107 -16.10 2.33 0.39
C GLU A 107 -17.46 1.73 0.00
N GLN A 108 -18.55 2.38 0.41
CA GLN A 108 -19.92 1.91 0.15
C GLN A 108 -20.24 1.69 -1.33
N THR A 109 -19.54 2.38 -2.23
CA THR A 109 -19.72 2.31 -3.68
C THR A 109 -18.75 1.35 -4.37
N PHE A 110 -17.97 0.56 -3.62
CA PHE A 110 -16.92 -0.29 -4.15
C PHE A 110 -17.38 -1.14 -5.34
N CYS A 111 -18.52 -1.83 -5.24
CA CYS A 111 -19.01 -2.71 -6.30
C CYS A 111 -19.27 -1.96 -7.61
N GLN A 112 -19.87 -0.76 -7.52
CA GLN A 112 -20.17 0.06 -8.67
C GLN A 112 -18.88 0.64 -9.27
N VAL A 113 -18.00 1.18 -8.43
CA VAL A 113 -16.70 1.70 -8.86
C VAL A 113 -15.85 0.60 -9.51
N PHE A 114 -15.81 -0.60 -8.92
CA PHE A 114 -15.10 -1.73 -9.50
C PHE A 114 -15.67 -2.10 -10.87
N LYS A 115 -17.00 -2.14 -11.01
CA LYS A 115 -17.66 -2.42 -12.30
C LYS A 115 -17.27 -1.40 -13.37
N ASP A 116 -17.31 -0.11 -13.03
CA ASP A 116 -17.04 0.98 -13.98
C ASP A 116 -15.55 1.07 -14.37
N ASN A 117 -14.65 0.55 -13.53
CA ASN A 117 -13.20 0.63 -13.73
C ASN A 117 -12.55 -0.76 -13.91
N ARG A 118 -13.35 -1.80 -14.17
CA ARG A 118 -12.93 -3.21 -14.13
C ARG A 118 -11.71 -3.49 -15.00
N GLN A 119 -11.68 -2.93 -16.21
CA GLN A 119 -10.59 -3.17 -17.16
C GLN A 119 -9.24 -2.69 -16.60
N ILE A 120 -9.22 -1.49 -16.00
CA ILE A 120 -8.00 -0.89 -15.43
C ILE A 120 -7.56 -1.72 -14.22
N PHE A 121 -8.49 -2.09 -13.32
CA PHE A 121 -8.20 -2.95 -12.18
C PHE A 121 -7.59 -4.29 -12.62
N MET A 122 -8.21 -4.98 -13.57
CA MET A 122 -7.76 -6.29 -14.04
C MET A 122 -6.40 -6.21 -14.73
N GLN A 123 -6.15 -5.17 -15.53
CA GLN A 123 -4.88 -4.98 -16.20
C GLN A 123 -3.73 -4.82 -15.20
N GLN A 124 -3.89 -3.96 -14.19
CA GLN A 124 -2.85 -3.72 -13.19
C GLN A 124 -2.65 -4.92 -12.26
N ALA A 125 -3.74 -5.53 -11.79
CA ALA A 125 -3.65 -6.72 -10.93
C ALA A 125 -2.95 -7.89 -11.64
N THR A 126 -3.25 -8.09 -12.93
CA THR A 126 -2.62 -9.14 -13.74
C THR A 126 -1.12 -8.85 -13.92
N ALA A 127 -0.73 -7.60 -14.17
CA ALA A 127 0.68 -7.23 -14.30
C ALA A 127 1.49 -7.58 -13.04
N VAL A 128 0.95 -7.29 -11.84
CA VAL A 128 1.61 -7.63 -10.57
C VAL A 128 1.68 -9.15 -10.34
N MET A 129 0.60 -9.88 -10.66
CA MET A 129 0.56 -11.34 -10.48
C MET A 129 1.49 -12.08 -11.45
N LEU A 130 1.62 -11.61 -12.70
CA LEU A 130 2.47 -12.23 -13.71
C LEU A 130 3.95 -11.84 -13.60
N ALA A 131 4.27 -10.71 -12.97
CA ALA A 131 5.65 -10.26 -12.79
C ALA A 131 6.43 -11.04 -11.73
N ARG A 132 5.80 -11.95 -10.97
CA ARG A 132 6.51 -12.82 -10.03
C ARG A 132 7.08 -14.06 -10.75
N PRO A 133 8.39 -14.36 -10.58
CA PRO A 133 8.87 -15.72 -10.81
C PRO A 133 8.08 -16.67 -9.89
N ARG A 134 7.56 -17.75 -10.45
CA ARG A 134 6.94 -18.83 -9.67
C ARG A 134 8.00 -19.64 -8.93
#